data_AF-A0A7J9FYQ7-F1
#
_entry.id   AF-A0A7J9FYQ7-F1
#
_cell.length_a   1.000
_cell.length_b   1.000
_cell.length_c   1.000
_cell.angle_alpha   90.00
_cell.angle_beta   90.00
_cell.angle_gamma   90.00
#
_symmetry.space_group_name_H-M   'P 1'
#
loop_
_entity.id
_entity.type
_entity.pdbx_description
1 polymer ?
#
loop_
_entity_poly.entity_id
_entity_poly.type
_entity_poly.pdbx_seq_one_letter_code
_entity_poly.pdbx_strand_id
1 'polypeptide(L)'
;MSHSIRPHVVGGSAVVKPPLSRTKPPPFSVRVSGFSASNSQGFTTSAKEEGPSCIFVGPIETASQETLEALYRQARDAYYSGEPLIVDDMFDRVELKLRWYGSKSVVKYPRCSIRRHSTYADAEEDLSQGLALASIWILIFAFGCTLCLVPIVYTISLAYEDPFSSGASYDSQAANLEFLATVNGILFMGIGSVTGYPLASAAVRVLQRLWRNDLVALKGACPNCGEEVFAFVKSEKFNGSPHRADCHVCDCTLEFRAKTEQSVSRLGRKWVYGRIYLVSRKGRSRRWM
;
A
#
# COMPACT_ATOMS: atom_id res chain seq x y z
N MET A 1 -24.48 55.61 18.10
CA MET A 1 -25.18 55.09 16.92
C MET A 1 -25.29 53.60 17.09
N SER A 2 -26.49 53.17 17.45
CA SER A 2 -26.81 51.83 17.93
C SER A 2 -27.92 51.31 17.02
N HIS A 3 -27.74 50.17 16.37
CA HIS A 3 -28.87 49.45 15.78
C HIS A 3 -28.67 47.94 15.97
N SER A 4 -29.52 47.41 16.85
CA SER A 4 -29.85 46.01 17.07
C SER A 4 -30.92 45.60 16.06
N ILE A 5 -30.76 44.45 15.38
CA ILE A 5 -31.84 43.78 14.64
C ILE A 5 -31.71 42.25 14.79
N ARG A 6 -32.64 41.64 15.52
CA ARG A 6 -33.26 40.32 15.26
C ARG A 6 -34.69 40.61 14.72
N PRO A 7 -35.55 39.66 14.25
CA PRO A 7 -35.44 38.20 14.06
C PRO A 7 -35.99 37.71 12.68
N HIS A 8 -36.05 36.39 12.43
CA HIS A 8 -37.30 35.74 11.99
C HIS A 8 -37.28 34.23 12.27
N VAL A 9 -38.25 33.81 13.08
CA VAL A 9 -38.69 32.44 13.31
C VAL A 9 -39.85 32.19 12.35
N VAL A 10 -39.84 31.05 11.65
CA VAL A 10 -41.03 30.47 11.01
C VAL A 10 -41.15 29.05 11.55
N GLY A 11 -42.29 28.76 12.17
CA GLY A 11 -42.62 27.46 12.71
C GLY A 11 -43.35 26.56 11.71
N GLY A 12 -43.25 25.25 11.96
CA GLY A 12 -44.39 24.34 11.96
C GLY A 12 -44.88 23.72 10.64
N SER A 13 -44.97 22.38 10.67
CA SER A 13 -45.65 21.43 9.76
C SER A 13 -44.75 20.87 8.64
N ALA A 14 -44.60 19.56 8.42
CA ALA A 14 -45.31 18.39 8.94
C ALA A 14 -44.35 17.19 8.98
N VAL A 15 -44.58 16.30 9.94
CA VAL A 15 -43.96 14.97 10.00
C VAL A 15 -44.54 14.12 8.88
N VAL A 16 -43.73 13.80 7.86
CA VAL A 16 -44.05 12.73 6.91
C VAL A 16 -43.07 11.59 7.16
N LYS A 17 -43.57 10.52 7.79
CA LYS A 17 -42.87 9.24 7.94
C LYS A 17 -42.88 8.52 6.58
N PRO A 18 -41.75 8.03 6.05
CA PRO A 18 -41.78 7.04 4.98
C PRO A 18 -42.16 5.66 5.56
N PRO A 19 -43.02 4.88 4.89
CA PRO A 19 -43.45 3.58 5.38
C PRO A 19 -42.36 2.52 5.21
N LEU A 20 -42.26 1.68 6.23
CA LEU A 20 -41.59 0.39 6.19
C LEU A 20 -42.48 -0.56 5.35
N SER A 21 -41.99 -1.07 4.22
CA SER A 21 -42.61 -2.25 3.59
C SER A 21 -41.57 -3.12 2.90
N ARG A 22 -41.43 -4.31 3.47
CA ARG A 22 -40.68 -5.48 3.02
C ARG A 22 -41.54 -6.24 2.02
N THR A 23 -41.14 -6.36 0.75
CA THR A 23 -41.73 -7.35 -0.17
C THR A 23 -40.72 -7.85 -1.19
N LYS A 24 -40.77 -9.16 -1.44
CA LYS A 24 -39.95 -10.02 -2.31
C LYS A 24 -39.78 -9.52 -3.78
N PRO A 25 -38.77 -10.02 -4.52
CA PRO A 25 -38.49 -9.59 -5.89
C PRO A 25 -39.45 -10.22 -6.92
N PRO A 26 -39.86 -9.50 -7.97
CA PRO A 26 -40.48 -10.10 -9.15
C PRO A 26 -39.42 -10.57 -10.18
N PRO A 27 -39.79 -11.51 -11.07
CA PRO A 27 -38.84 -12.31 -11.83
C PRO A 27 -38.29 -11.60 -13.08
N PHE A 28 -37.08 -12.03 -13.40
CA PHE A 28 -36.36 -11.86 -14.66
C PHE A 28 -37.24 -12.07 -15.90
N SER A 29 -37.16 -11.13 -16.84
CA SER A 29 -37.65 -11.28 -18.20
C SER A 29 -36.65 -10.62 -19.14
N VAL A 30 -35.75 -11.44 -19.69
CA VAL A 30 -34.80 -11.07 -20.74
C VAL A 30 -35.56 -11.03 -22.07
N ARG A 31 -35.52 -9.89 -22.76
CA ARG A 31 -35.98 -9.79 -24.15
C ARG A 31 -34.76 -9.51 -25.04
N VAL A 32 -34.27 -10.57 -25.67
CA VAL A 32 -33.27 -10.47 -26.76
C VAL A 32 -34.05 -10.17 -28.04
N SER A 33 -33.80 -9.02 -28.65
CA SER A 33 -34.26 -8.73 -30.02
C SER A 33 -33.17 -9.15 -30.99
N GLY A 34 -33.48 -10.12 -31.84
CA GLY A 34 -32.60 -10.62 -32.90
C GLY A 34 -32.43 -9.59 -34.03
N PHE A 35 -31.23 -9.56 -34.60
CA PHE A 35 -30.92 -8.81 -35.81
C PHE A 35 -31.46 -9.56 -37.04
N SER A 36 -32.32 -8.90 -37.83
CA SER A 36 -32.60 -9.29 -39.21
C SER A 36 -31.76 -8.44 -40.16
N ALA A 37 -31.13 -9.11 -41.12
CA ALA A 37 -30.40 -8.52 -42.22
C ALA A 37 -31.35 -8.02 -43.32
N SER A 38 -31.10 -6.84 -43.87
CA SER A 38 -31.53 -6.47 -45.21
C SER A 38 -30.56 -5.45 -45.81
N ASN A 39 -30.12 -5.74 -47.04
CA ASN A 39 -29.17 -5.00 -47.83
C ASN A 39 -29.93 -4.16 -48.88
N SER A 40 -29.70 -2.84 -48.98
CA SER A 40 -29.93 -2.04 -50.20
C SER A 40 -29.37 -0.62 -50.08
N GLN A 41 -28.84 -0.13 -51.19
CA GLN A 41 -28.04 1.07 -51.45
C GLN A 41 -28.79 2.43 -51.25
N GLY A 42 -28.02 3.51 -51.03
CA GLY A 42 -28.30 4.84 -51.62
C GLY A 42 -28.54 6.05 -50.70
N PHE A 43 -27.56 6.97 -50.69
CA PHE A 43 -27.66 8.45 -50.64
C PHE A 43 -28.02 9.22 -49.34
N THR A 44 -27.06 10.10 -48.98
CA THR A 44 -27.08 11.38 -48.23
C THR A 44 -27.57 11.50 -46.78
N THR A 45 -26.59 11.91 -45.95
CA THR A 45 -26.66 12.92 -44.88
C THR A 45 -27.91 12.96 -44.03
N SER A 46 -27.83 12.28 -42.89
CA SER A 46 -28.34 12.82 -41.64
C SER A 46 -27.34 12.43 -40.58
N ALA A 47 -26.69 13.44 -39.98
CA ALA A 47 -25.91 13.26 -38.78
C ALA A 47 -26.87 12.76 -37.70
N LYS A 48 -26.96 11.43 -37.55
CA LYS A 48 -27.48 10.84 -36.32
C LYS A 48 -26.56 11.35 -35.22
N GLU A 49 -27.12 12.14 -34.33
CA GLU A 49 -26.56 12.33 -33.00
C GLU A 49 -26.39 10.93 -32.40
N GLU A 50 -25.17 10.40 -32.50
CA GLU A 50 -24.76 9.23 -31.75
C GLU A 50 -24.84 9.63 -30.29
N GLY A 51 -25.92 9.22 -29.62
CA GLY A 51 -26.00 9.26 -28.16
C GLY A 51 -24.75 8.59 -27.59
N PRO A 52 -24.25 9.03 -26.42
CA PRO A 52 -22.92 8.66 -25.94
C PRO A 52 -22.82 7.13 -25.89
N SER A 53 -22.03 6.57 -26.81
CA SER A 53 -21.84 5.14 -26.89
C SER A 53 -21.16 4.70 -25.59
N CYS A 54 -21.89 3.91 -24.80
CA CYS A 54 -21.33 3.31 -23.60
C CYS A 54 -20.19 2.41 -24.05
N ILE A 55 -18.97 2.68 -23.59
CA ILE A 55 -17.82 1.84 -23.93
C ILE A 55 -18.10 0.46 -23.38
N PHE A 56 -18.27 -0.52 -24.26
CA PHE A 56 -18.49 -1.90 -23.85
C PHE A 56 -17.17 -2.48 -23.34
N VAL A 57 -16.99 -2.41 -22.04
CA VAL A 57 -15.93 -3.13 -21.35
C VAL A 57 -16.47 -4.52 -21.03
N GLY A 58 -15.75 -5.57 -21.44
CA GLY A 58 -16.07 -6.95 -21.04
C GLY A 58 -15.96 -7.16 -19.51
N PRO A 59 -15.72 -8.39 -19.04
CA PRO A 59 -15.54 -8.62 -17.61
C PRO A 59 -14.46 -7.69 -17.02
N ILE A 60 -14.80 -6.97 -15.94
CA ILE A 60 -13.91 -5.97 -15.31
C ILE A 60 -12.56 -6.60 -14.97
N GLU A 61 -12.54 -7.86 -14.54
CA GLU A 61 -11.33 -8.60 -14.18
C GLU A 61 -10.36 -8.83 -15.34
N THR A 62 -10.85 -8.90 -16.57
CA THR A 62 -10.02 -9.18 -17.77
C THR A 62 -9.74 -7.94 -18.63
N ALA A 63 -10.39 -6.81 -18.33
CA ALA A 63 -10.24 -5.58 -19.10
C ALA A 63 -8.84 -4.95 -18.98
N SER A 64 -8.38 -4.32 -20.07
CA SER A 64 -7.12 -3.56 -20.13
C SER A 64 -7.21 -2.26 -19.33
N GLN A 65 -6.06 -1.70 -18.93
CA GLN A 65 -6.02 -0.46 -18.17
C GLN A 65 -6.71 0.70 -18.91
N GLU A 66 -6.41 0.91 -20.19
CA GLU A 66 -6.95 2.03 -20.98
C GLU A 66 -8.48 1.99 -21.10
N THR A 67 -9.04 0.79 -21.30
CA THR A 67 -10.50 0.62 -21.39
C THR A 67 -11.19 0.88 -20.05
N LEU A 68 -10.56 0.48 -18.93
CA LEU A 68 -11.06 0.78 -17.58
C LEU A 68 -10.95 2.27 -17.26
N GLU A 69 -9.89 2.95 -17.69
CA GLU A 69 -9.75 4.40 -17.50
C GLU A 69 -10.83 5.17 -18.29
N ALA A 70 -11.14 4.72 -19.50
CA ALA A 70 -12.20 5.31 -20.31
C ALA A 70 -13.58 5.10 -19.68
N LEU A 71 -13.87 3.88 -19.20
CA LEU A 71 -15.08 3.57 -18.45
C LEU A 71 -15.19 4.39 -17.16
N TYR A 72 -14.11 4.52 -16.41
CA TYR A 72 -14.06 5.30 -15.17
C TYR A 72 -14.36 6.78 -15.42
N ARG A 73 -13.79 7.37 -16.48
CA ARG A 73 -14.08 8.75 -16.90
C ARG A 73 -15.55 8.92 -17.28
N GLN A 74 -16.06 8.04 -18.14
CA GLN A 74 -17.45 8.09 -18.60
C GLN A 74 -18.45 7.93 -17.44
N ALA A 75 -18.22 6.94 -16.56
CA ALA A 75 -19.06 6.70 -15.39
C ALA A 75 -19.05 7.89 -14.42
N ARG A 76 -17.89 8.51 -14.20
CA ARG A 76 -17.76 9.69 -13.36
C ARG A 76 -18.52 10.88 -13.93
N ASP A 77 -18.39 11.14 -15.22
CA ASP A 77 -19.04 12.27 -15.87
C ASP A 77 -20.58 12.08 -15.88
N ALA A 78 -21.05 10.84 -16.11
CA ALA A 78 -22.46 10.48 -16.04
C ALA A 78 -23.06 10.57 -14.62
N TYR A 79 -22.26 10.25 -13.59
CA TYR A 79 -22.64 10.46 -12.19
C TYR A 79 -22.87 11.95 -11.90
N TYR A 80 -21.98 12.83 -12.39
CA TYR A 80 -22.14 14.28 -12.22
C TYR A 80 -23.25 14.88 -13.08
N SER A 81 -23.60 14.26 -14.21
CA SER A 81 -24.76 14.67 -15.03
C SER A 81 -26.10 14.21 -14.46
N GLY A 82 -26.10 13.36 -13.43
CA GLY A 82 -27.31 12.85 -12.77
C GLY A 82 -27.88 11.56 -13.37
N GLU A 83 -27.20 10.95 -14.34
CA GLU A 83 -27.61 9.72 -15.02
C GLU A 83 -26.54 8.63 -14.84
N PRO A 84 -26.49 7.93 -13.70
CA PRO A 84 -25.42 6.97 -13.41
C PRO A 84 -25.47 5.76 -14.35
N LEU A 85 -24.37 5.51 -15.06
CA LEU A 85 -24.23 4.38 -16.00
C LEU A 85 -23.95 3.04 -15.31
N ILE A 86 -23.23 3.08 -14.19
CA ILE A 86 -22.83 1.90 -13.42
C ILE A 86 -23.19 2.09 -11.94
N VAL A 87 -23.42 0.97 -11.25
CA VAL A 87 -23.69 0.96 -9.81
C VAL A 87 -22.41 1.27 -9.02
N ASP A 88 -22.55 1.90 -7.85
CA ASP A 88 -21.44 2.25 -6.93
C ASP A 88 -20.47 1.08 -6.69
N ASP A 89 -20.98 -0.13 -6.42
CA ASP A 89 -20.15 -1.33 -6.19
C ASP A 89 -19.29 -1.74 -7.41
N MET A 90 -19.75 -1.42 -8.62
CA MET A 90 -18.98 -1.65 -9.84
C MET A 90 -17.96 -0.53 -10.06
N PHE A 91 -18.33 0.72 -9.77
CA PHE A 91 -17.41 1.85 -9.80
C PHE A 91 -16.24 1.66 -8.83
N ASP A 92 -16.51 1.22 -7.60
CA ASP A 92 -15.50 0.90 -6.59
C ASP A 92 -14.55 -0.20 -7.06
N ARG A 93 -15.06 -1.22 -7.77
CA ARG A 93 -14.23 -2.29 -8.35
C ARG A 93 -13.34 -1.79 -9.49
N VAL A 94 -13.86 -0.94 -10.37
CA VAL A 94 -13.08 -0.30 -11.43
C VAL A 94 -11.99 0.59 -10.83
N GLU A 95 -12.35 1.40 -9.82
CA GLU A 95 -11.41 2.25 -9.09
C GLU A 95 -10.30 1.41 -8.46
N LEU A 96 -10.66 0.32 -7.80
CA LEU A 96 -9.71 -0.58 -7.13
C LEU A 96 -8.75 -1.23 -8.14
N LYS A 97 -9.27 -1.69 -9.27
CA LYS A 97 -8.45 -2.32 -10.32
C LYS A 97 -7.50 -1.31 -10.98
N LEU A 98 -7.96 -0.09 -11.21
CA LEU A 98 -7.13 1.01 -11.73
C LEU A 98 -6.02 1.42 -10.74
N ARG A 99 -6.27 1.38 -9.43
CA ARG A 99 -5.22 1.57 -8.42
C ARG A 99 -4.18 0.45 -8.47
N TRP A 100 -4.62 -0.79 -8.65
CA TRP A 100 -3.71 -1.92 -8.81
C TRP A 100 -2.82 -1.78 -10.07
N TYR A 101 -3.37 -1.24 -11.18
CA TYR A 101 -2.60 -0.90 -12.37
C TYR A 101 -1.69 0.34 -12.20
N GLY A 102 -1.83 1.12 -11.12
CA GLY A 102 -1.08 2.37 -10.93
C GLY A 102 -1.55 3.51 -11.84
N SER A 103 -2.84 3.53 -12.22
CA SER A 103 -3.37 4.59 -13.08
C SER A 103 -3.49 5.93 -12.34
N LYS A 104 -2.89 6.98 -12.91
CA LYS A 104 -2.99 8.36 -12.39
C LYS A 104 -4.42 8.91 -12.38
N SER A 105 -5.34 8.32 -13.16
CA SER A 105 -6.73 8.78 -13.26
C SER A 105 -7.53 8.62 -11.96
N VAL A 106 -7.10 7.71 -11.09
CA VAL A 106 -7.78 7.35 -9.85
C VAL A 106 -7.16 8.02 -8.62
N VAL A 107 -5.99 8.65 -8.76
CA VAL A 107 -5.35 9.38 -7.66
C VAL A 107 -6.22 10.56 -7.26
N LYS A 108 -6.77 10.49 -6.04
CA LYS A 108 -7.60 11.57 -5.50
C LYS A 108 -6.71 12.57 -4.76
N TYR A 109 -6.70 13.80 -5.27
CA TYR A 109 -6.23 15.01 -4.58
C TYR A 109 -6.95 15.21 -3.22
N PRO A 110 -6.50 16.14 -2.34
CA PRO A 110 -7.03 16.27 -0.99
C PRO A 110 -8.56 16.37 -0.98
N ARG A 111 -9.22 15.40 -0.33
CA ARG A 111 -10.67 15.35 -0.15
C ARG A 111 -11.04 15.63 1.29
N CYS A 112 -12.21 16.23 1.50
CA CYS A 112 -12.79 16.37 2.83
C CYS A 112 -13.59 15.11 3.17
N SER A 113 -13.27 14.43 4.28
CA SER A 113 -14.12 13.37 4.82
C SER A 113 -15.17 13.98 5.73
N ILE A 114 -16.43 14.01 5.28
CA ILE A 114 -17.54 14.52 6.09
C ILE A 114 -17.74 13.71 7.37
N ARG A 115 -17.54 12.39 7.31
CA ARG A 115 -17.72 11.49 8.47
C ARG A 115 -16.65 11.71 9.56
N ARG A 116 -15.45 12.14 9.18
CA ARG A 116 -14.32 12.33 10.10
C ARG A 116 -14.00 13.79 10.40
N HIS A 117 -14.63 14.73 9.68
CA HIS A 117 -14.35 16.15 9.76
C HIS A 117 -12.84 16.43 9.54
N SER A 118 -12.21 15.69 8.62
CA SER A 118 -10.77 15.76 8.35
C SER A 118 -10.49 15.67 6.84
N THR A 119 -9.47 16.36 6.36
CA THR A 119 -8.98 16.19 5.00
C THR A 119 -8.13 14.94 4.88
N TYR A 120 -8.17 14.28 3.72
CA TYR A 120 -7.32 13.14 3.42
C TYR A 120 -6.83 13.16 1.98
N ALA A 121 -5.68 12.57 1.74
CA ALA A 121 -5.13 12.29 0.42
C ALA A 121 -4.93 10.77 0.28
N ASP A 122 -5.02 10.27 -0.95
CA ASP A 122 -4.66 8.87 -1.21
C ASP A 122 -3.13 8.70 -1.17
N ALA A 123 -2.69 7.51 -0.77
CA ALA A 123 -1.27 7.13 -0.75
C ALA A 123 -1.09 5.78 -1.43
N GLU A 124 0.03 5.64 -2.12
CA GLU A 124 0.41 4.48 -2.90
C GLU A 124 1.60 3.77 -2.24
N GLU A 125 1.81 2.50 -2.58
CA GLU A 125 2.97 1.76 -2.12
C GLU A 125 4.24 2.25 -2.83
N ASP A 126 5.25 2.64 -2.06
CA ASP A 126 6.56 3.01 -2.59
C ASP A 126 7.48 1.78 -2.63
N LEU A 127 7.46 1.09 -3.78
CA LEU A 127 8.32 -0.06 -4.01
C LEU A 127 9.80 0.31 -3.92
N SER A 128 10.19 1.53 -4.33
CA SER A 128 11.59 1.95 -4.34
C SER A 128 12.15 2.04 -2.93
N GLN A 129 11.40 2.67 -2.02
CA GLN A 129 11.78 2.81 -0.62
C GLN A 129 11.70 1.48 0.13
N GLY A 130 10.71 0.63 -0.20
CA GLY A 130 10.61 -0.73 0.32
C GLY A 130 11.80 -1.61 -0.09
N LEU A 131 12.23 -1.54 -1.35
CA LEU A 131 13.40 -2.25 -1.86
C LEU A 131 14.71 -1.71 -1.26
N ALA A 132 14.83 -0.40 -1.07
CA ALA A 132 15.99 0.20 -0.39
C ALA A 132 16.09 -0.28 1.06
N LEU A 133 14.97 -0.36 1.78
CA LEU A 133 14.96 -0.93 3.12
C LEU A 133 15.36 -2.42 3.08
N ALA A 134 14.82 -3.19 2.14
CA ALA A 134 15.18 -4.60 1.98
C ALA A 134 16.66 -4.80 1.68
N SER A 135 17.26 -4.00 0.78
CA SER A 135 18.67 -4.12 0.43
C SER A 135 19.60 -3.83 1.61
N ILE A 136 19.30 -2.79 2.40
CA ILE A 136 20.04 -2.48 3.63
C ILE A 136 20.00 -3.68 4.60
N TRP A 137 18.82 -4.26 4.82
CA TRP A 137 18.69 -5.42 5.71
C TRP A 137 19.32 -6.70 5.16
N ILE A 138 19.35 -6.89 3.85
CA ILE A 138 20.08 -7.98 3.20
C ILE A 138 21.59 -7.83 3.43
N LEU A 139 22.13 -6.61 3.33
CA LEU A 139 23.54 -6.36 3.63
C LEU A 139 23.88 -6.63 5.10
N ILE A 140 23.02 -6.19 6.03
CA ILE A 140 23.18 -6.49 7.46
C ILE A 140 23.13 -8.01 7.71
N PHE A 141 22.19 -8.70 7.05
CA PHE A 141 22.09 -10.16 7.12
C PHE A 141 23.35 -10.84 6.58
N ALA A 142 23.84 -10.41 5.41
CA ALA A 142 25.06 -10.94 4.80
C ALA A 142 26.27 -10.73 5.71
N PHE A 143 26.43 -9.54 6.27
CA PHE A 143 27.51 -9.23 7.21
C PHE A 143 27.44 -10.08 8.48
N GLY A 144 26.24 -10.25 9.07
CA GLY A 144 26.03 -11.14 10.22
C GLY A 144 26.37 -12.60 9.89
N CYS A 145 26.00 -13.08 8.70
CA CYS A 145 26.37 -14.40 8.22
C CYS A 145 27.88 -14.55 8.00
N THR A 146 28.55 -13.54 7.44
CA THR A 146 30.01 -13.54 7.26
C THR A 146 30.73 -13.63 8.61
N LEU A 147 30.30 -12.89 9.63
CA LEU A 147 30.87 -12.97 10.98
C LEU A 147 30.73 -14.35 11.62
N CYS A 148 29.67 -15.10 11.29
CA CYS A 148 29.51 -16.48 11.73
C CYS A 148 30.32 -17.47 10.88
N LEU A 149 30.26 -17.34 9.55
CA LEU A 149 30.79 -18.35 8.62
C LEU A 149 32.30 -18.24 8.41
N VAL A 150 32.88 -17.04 8.42
CA VAL A 150 34.33 -16.85 8.17
C VAL A 150 35.17 -17.56 9.23
N PRO A 151 34.90 -17.43 10.55
CA PRO A 151 35.64 -18.20 11.56
C PRO A 151 35.47 -19.72 11.39
N ILE A 152 34.29 -20.19 10.96
CA ILE A 152 34.02 -21.62 10.74
C ILE A 152 34.86 -22.14 9.59
N VAL A 153 34.84 -21.46 8.45
CA VAL A 153 35.62 -21.86 7.28
C VAL A 153 37.11 -21.78 7.59
N TYR A 154 37.57 -20.71 8.25
CA TYR A 154 38.97 -20.53 8.61
C TYR A 154 39.49 -21.65 9.53
N THR A 155 38.73 -22.04 10.55
CA THR A 155 39.13 -23.13 11.46
C THR A 155 39.12 -24.49 10.77
N ILE A 156 38.16 -24.75 9.88
CA ILE A 156 38.13 -25.98 9.07
C ILE A 156 39.32 -26.02 8.09
N SER A 157 39.67 -24.89 7.48
CA SER A 157 40.82 -24.80 6.57
C SER A 157 42.14 -25.10 7.29
N LEU A 158 42.35 -24.56 8.50
CA LEU A 158 43.53 -24.89 9.31
C LEU A 158 43.60 -26.38 9.65
N ALA A 159 42.47 -26.98 10.05
CA ALA A 159 42.42 -28.42 10.36
C ALA A 159 42.67 -29.33 9.14
N TYR A 160 42.48 -28.83 7.91
CA TYR A 160 42.72 -29.58 6.67
C TYR A 160 44.14 -29.40 6.10
N GLU A 161 44.88 -28.38 6.52
CA GLU A 161 46.30 -28.19 6.14
C GLU A 161 47.26 -29.03 6.99
N ASP A 162 46.90 -29.35 8.25
CA ASP A 162 47.69 -30.18 9.16
C ASP A 162 47.99 -31.64 8.71
N PRO A 163 47.15 -32.34 7.92
CA PRO A 163 47.47 -33.69 7.44
C PRO A 163 48.56 -33.76 6.35
N PHE A 164 48.91 -32.64 5.70
CA PHE A 164 49.85 -32.62 4.56
C PHE A 164 51.26 -32.13 4.91
N SER A 165 51.47 -31.58 6.11
CA SER A 165 52.76 -31.06 6.59
C SER A 165 53.49 -32.02 7.55
N SER A 166 53.13 -33.32 7.56
CA SER A 166 53.73 -34.37 8.39
C SER A 166 55.18 -34.70 7.98
N GLY A 167 56.10 -33.78 8.22
CA GLY A 167 57.53 -33.91 7.93
C GLY A 167 58.45 -33.05 8.80
N ALA A 168 57.96 -32.41 9.88
CA ALA A 168 58.79 -31.61 10.77
C ALA A 168 58.77 -32.14 12.22
N SER A 169 59.97 -32.35 12.73
CA SER A 169 60.36 -32.95 14.00
C SER A 169 59.82 -32.26 15.26
N TYR A 170 59.50 -33.09 16.26
CA TYR A 170 59.11 -32.72 17.62
C TYR A 170 60.04 -31.68 18.25
N ASP A 171 59.52 -30.47 18.46
CA ASP A 171 60.11 -29.49 19.35
C ASP A 171 59.02 -28.89 20.25
N SER A 172 59.32 -28.76 21.54
CA SER A 172 58.36 -28.33 22.58
C SER A 172 57.72 -26.94 22.33
N GLN A 173 58.34 -26.16 21.45
CA GLN A 173 57.87 -24.85 21.01
C GLN A 173 56.71 -24.92 19.99
N ALA A 174 56.64 -25.98 19.18
CA ALA A 174 55.56 -26.18 18.20
C ALA A 174 54.22 -26.52 18.87
N ALA A 175 54.24 -27.37 19.91
CA ALA A 175 53.03 -27.76 20.65
C ALA A 175 52.35 -26.58 21.37
N ASN A 176 53.14 -25.61 21.87
CA ASN A 176 52.60 -24.39 22.49
C ASN A 176 51.95 -23.45 21.44
N LEU A 177 52.50 -23.42 20.22
CA LEU A 177 51.97 -22.62 19.11
C LEU A 177 50.66 -23.21 18.57
N GLU A 178 50.58 -24.53 18.43
CA GLU A 178 49.36 -25.26 18.02
C GLU A 178 48.24 -25.11 19.05
N PHE A 179 48.56 -25.18 20.35
CA PHE A 179 47.60 -24.94 21.42
C PHE A 179 47.05 -23.51 21.39
N LEU A 180 47.93 -22.50 21.22
CA LEU A 180 47.51 -21.10 21.05
C LEU A 180 46.65 -20.90 19.79
N ALA A 181 47.00 -21.53 18.66
CA ALA A 181 46.23 -21.46 17.42
C ALA A 181 44.83 -22.08 17.59
N THR A 182 44.74 -23.21 18.27
CA THR A 182 43.47 -23.91 18.55
C THR A 182 42.58 -23.08 19.49
N VAL A 183 43.14 -22.54 20.58
CA VAL A 183 42.41 -21.69 21.53
C VAL A 183 41.95 -20.39 20.87
N ASN A 184 42.79 -19.76 20.05
CA ASN A 184 42.43 -18.58 19.27
C ASN A 184 41.32 -18.89 18.27
N GLY A 185 41.38 -20.03 17.57
CA GLY A 185 40.34 -20.48 16.65
C GLY A 185 38.98 -20.64 17.33
N ILE A 186 38.94 -21.32 18.49
CA ILE A 186 37.72 -21.48 19.30
C ILE A 186 37.19 -20.13 19.79
N LEU A 187 38.08 -19.22 20.21
CA LEU A 187 37.69 -17.89 20.66
C LEU A 187 37.11 -17.04 19.51
N PHE A 188 37.74 -17.04 18.34
CA PHE A 188 37.23 -16.36 17.14
C PHE A 188 35.87 -16.91 16.69
N MET A 189 35.70 -18.23 16.75
CA MET A 189 34.43 -18.91 16.50
C MET A 189 33.33 -18.50 17.47
N GLY A 190 33.65 -18.47 18.76
CA GLY A 190 32.73 -18.05 19.82
C GLY A 190 32.30 -16.59 19.67
N ILE A 191 33.26 -15.69 19.48
CA ILE A 191 33.00 -14.25 19.30
C ILE A 191 32.21 -13.98 18.03
N GLY A 192 32.59 -14.60 16.91
CA GLY A 192 31.89 -14.47 15.63
C GLY A 192 30.43 -14.94 15.70
N SER A 193 30.18 -16.07 16.37
CA SER A 193 28.83 -16.60 16.56
C SER A 193 27.98 -15.74 17.49
N VAL A 194 28.55 -15.28 18.62
CA VAL A 194 27.84 -14.45 19.61
C VAL A 194 27.45 -13.08 19.04
N THR A 195 28.27 -12.52 18.14
CA THR A 195 28.01 -11.22 17.52
C THR A 195 27.20 -11.33 16.21
N GLY A 196 27.50 -12.31 15.36
CA GLY A 196 26.88 -12.48 14.05
C GLY A 196 25.46 -13.04 14.11
N TYR A 197 25.17 -13.99 15.00
CA TYR A 197 23.83 -14.59 15.14
C TYR A 197 22.72 -13.59 15.52
N PRO A 198 22.88 -12.72 16.55
CA PRO A 198 21.83 -11.74 16.87
C PRO A 198 21.61 -10.76 15.72
N LEU A 199 22.67 -10.39 14.99
CA LEU A 199 22.57 -9.48 13.85
C LEU A 199 21.80 -10.12 12.69
N ALA A 200 22.17 -11.35 12.30
CA ALA A 200 21.50 -12.09 11.24
C ALA A 200 20.04 -12.39 11.59
N SER A 201 19.76 -12.84 12.82
CA SER A 201 18.39 -13.15 13.25
C SER A 201 17.48 -11.91 13.31
N ALA A 202 18.01 -10.76 13.72
CA ALA A 202 17.28 -9.49 13.66
C ALA A 202 16.94 -9.10 12.20
N ALA A 203 17.89 -9.23 11.29
CA ALA A 203 17.68 -8.92 9.88
C ALA A 203 16.63 -9.84 9.23
N VAL A 204 16.67 -11.14 9.51
CA VAL A 204 15.65 -12.10 9.03
C VAL A 204 14.25 -11.71 9.48
N ARG A 205 14.07 -11.27 10.74
CA ARG A 205 12.75 -10.84 11.24
C ARG A 205 12.20 -9.64 10.47
N VAL A 206 13.04 -8.68 10.08
CA VAL A 206 12.60 -7.52 9.30
C VAL A 206 12.31 -7.90 7.85
N LEU A 207 13.18 -8.68 7.22
CA LEU A 207 12.97 -9.20 5.86
C LEU A 207 11.71 -10.06 5.76
N GLN A 208 11.42 -10.88 6.78
CA GLN A 208 10.19 -11.65 6.86
C GLN A 208 8.94 -10.77 6.92
N ARG A 209 9.00 -9.61 7.61
CA ARG A 209 7.89 -8.65 7.67
C ARG A 209 7.70 -7.92 6.34
N LEU A 210 8.78 -7.52 5.68
CA LEU A 210 8.73 -6.94 4.34
C LEU A 210 8.12 -7.94 3.35
N TRP A 211 8.58 -9.19 3.38
CA TRP A 211 8.08 -10.26 2.50
C TRP A 211 6.60 -10.60 2.70
N ARG A 212 6.10 -10.52 3.94
CA ARG A 212 4.69 -10.76 4.27
C ARG A 212 3.76 -9.58 3.96
N ASN A 213 4.29 -8.47 3.44
CA ASN A 213 3.60 -7.19 3.32
C ASN A 213 3.05 -6.70 4.67
N ASP A 214 3.74 -7.03 5.76
CA ASP A 214 3.43 -6.57 7.12
C ASP A 214 4.07 -5.21 7.42
N LEU A 215 5.12 -4.84 6.69
CA LEU A 215 5.76 -3.53 6.73
C LEU A 215 5.80 -2.97 5.30
N VAL A 216 5.11 -1.86 5.07
CA VAL A 216 4.98 -1.25 3.74
C VAL A 216 5.37 0.21 3.80
N ALA A 217 6.15 0.66 2.82
CA ALA A 217 6.42 2.08 2.61
C ALA A 217 5.24 2.69 1.83
N LEU A 218 4.63 3.74 2.39
CA LEU A 218 3.58 4.49 1.73
C LEU A 218 4.10 5.87 1.35
N LYS A 219 3.79 6.28 0.11
CA LYS A 219 4.05 7.60 -0.43
C LYS A 219 2.73 8.28 -0.77
N GLY A 220 2.59 9.57 -0.45
CA GLY A 220 1.43 10.35 -0.88
C GLY A 220 1.61 11.85 -0.64
N ALA A 221 0.66 12.65 -1.09
CA ALA A 221 0.71 14.10 -0.91
C ALA A 221 0.16 14.52 0.46
N CYS A 222 0.77 15.53 1.07
CA CYS A 222 0.27 16.14 2.30
C CYS A 222 -1.08 16.83 2.03
N PRO A 223 -2.16 16.52 2.77
CA PRO A 223 -3.47 17.14 2.58
C PRO A 223 -3.53 18.62 2.94
N ASN A 224 -2.47 19.20 3.52
CA ASN A 224 -2.38 20.62 3.87
C ASN A 224 -1.57 21.43 2.84
N CYS A 225 -0.31 21.05 2.58
CA CYS A 225 0.60 21.80 1.70
C CYS A 225 0.85 21.15 0.33
N GLY A 226 0.38 19.92 0.09
CA GLY A 226 0.59 19.20 -1.17
C GLY A 226 1.95 18.50 -1.32
N GLU A 227 2.87 18.69 -0.38
CA GLU A 227 4.22 18.11 -0.42
C GLU A 227 4.21 16.57 -0.33
N GLU A 228 5.17 15.90 -0.98
CA GLU A 228 5.30 14.44 -0.92
C GLU A 228 5.78 13.98 0.47
N VAL A 229 5.03 13.08 1.10
CA VAL A 229 5.35 12.52 2.42
C VAL A 229 5.45 11.01 2.35
N PHE A 230 6.36 10.47 3.17
CA PHE A 230 6.71 9.06 3.20
C PHE A 230 6.59 8.53 4.61
N ALA A 231 6.05 7.32 4.77
CA ALA A 231 6.03 6.65 6.05
C ALA A 231 6.05 5.13 5.90
N PHE A 232 6.77 4.47 6.81
CA PHE A 232 6.74 3.01 6.94
C PHE A 232 5.59 2.62 7.87
N VAL A 233 4.56 2.01 7.29
CA VAL A 233 3.35 1.63 8.01
C VAL A 233 3.32 0.12 8.21
N LYS A 234 2.98 -0.30 9.42
CA LYS A 234 2.70 -1.71 9.71
C LYS A 234 1.30 -2.05 9.20
N SER A 235 1.17 -3.14 8.45
CA SER A 235 -0.07 -3.64 7.82
C SER A 235 -1.06 -4.24 8.84
N GLU A 236 -1.01 -3.82 10.10
CA GLU A 236 -1.60 -4.58 11.19
C GLU A 236 -3.13 -4.62 11.08
N LYS A 237 -3.66 -5.86 11.02
CA LYS A 237 -5.08 -6.19 10.99
C LYS A 237 -5.81 -5.48 12.14
N PHE A 238 -6.64 -4.51 11.78
CA PHE A 238 -7.80 -4.01 12.52
C PHE A 238 -7.63 -3.42 13.93
N ASN A 239 -6.45 -3.37 14.55
CA ASN A 239 -6.30 -2.74 15.88
C ASN A 239 -4.96 -2.03 16.16
N GLY A 240 -4.07 -1.92 15.17
CA GLY A 240 -2.82 -1.17 15.33
C GLY A 240 -3.10 0.33 15.47
N SER A 241 -2.43 0.99 16.43
CA SER A 241 -2.43 2.45 16.52
C SER A 241 -2.02 3.04 15.17
N PRO A 242 -2.77 4.00 14.62
CA PRO A 242 -2.46 4.50 13.30
C PRO A 242 -1.09 5.20 13.32
N HIS A 243 -0.30 5.01 12.25
CA HIS A 243 1.05 5.54 12.21
C HIS A 243 0.99 7.06 12.03
N ARG A 244 1.56 7.80 12.99
CA ARG A 244 1.59 9.26 12.99
C ARG A 244 2.99 9.72 12.61
N ALA A 245 3.06 10.60 11.63
CA ALA A 245 4.27 11.31 11.26
C ALA A 245 3.92 12.76 10.94
N ASP A 246 4.85 13.68 11.16
CA ASP A 246 4.65 15.09 10.83
C ASP A 246 5.13 15.36 9.41
N CYS A 247 4.45 16.27 8.71
CA CYS A 247 4.89 16.73 7.40
C CYS A 247 6.17 17.55 7.55
N HIS A 248 7.21 17.22 6.77
CA HIS A 248 8.51 17.88 6.84
C HIS A 248 8.53 19.35 6.38
N VAL A 249 7.47 19.83 5.70
CA VAL A 249 7.35 21.23 5.24
C VAL A 249 6.42 22.05 6.14
N CYS A 250 5.25 21.52 6.47
CA CYS A 250 4.22 22.29 7.19
C CYS A 250 4.00 21.87 8.65
N ASP A 251 4.80 20.93 9.18
CA ASP A 251 4.74 20.41 10.55
C ASP A 251 3.35 19.93 11.00
N CYS A 252 2.46 19.67 10.05
CA CYS A 252 1.14 19.16 10.33
C CYS A 252 1.22 17.66 10.63
N THR A 253 0.55 17.23 11.69
CA THR A 253 0.49 15.82 12.06
C THR A 253 -0.41 15.05 11.11
N LEU A 254 0.17 14.05 10.48
CA LEU A 254 -0.48 13.18 9.51
C LEU A 254 -0.69 11.80 10.10
N GLU A 255 -1.81 11.18 9.75
CA GLU A 255 -2.15 9.83 10.15
C GLU A 255 -2.23 8.92 8.92
N PHE A 256 -1.27 8.01 8.79
CA PHE A 256 -1.19 7.06 7.70
C PHE A 256 -1.99 5.80 8.05
N ARG A 257 -2.88 5.40 7.13
CA ARG A 257 -3.66 4.17 7.23
C ARG A 257 -3.48 3.34 5.98
N ALA A 258 -2.83 2.19 6.13
CA ALA A 258 -2.75 1.17 5.11
C ALA A 258 -4.02 0.30 5.10
N LYS A 259 -4.46 -0.10 3.92
CA LYS A 259 -5.48 -1.12 3.68
C LYS A 259 -4.87 -2.20 2.81
N THR A 260 -4.93 -3.43 3.29
CA THR A 260 -4.50 -4.60 2.54
C THR A 260 -5.67 -5.14 1.74
N GLU A 261 -5.49 -5.31 0.45
CA GLU A 261 -6.43 -6.04 -0.39
C GLU A 261 -5.81 -7.34 -0.88
N GLN A 262 -6.65 -8.36 -1.01
CA GLN A 262 -6.24 -9.62 -1.61
C GLN A 262 -6.49 -9.52 -3.11
N SER A 263 -5.47 -9.77 -3.92
CA SER A 263 -5.70 -9.89 -5.36
C SER A 263 -6.63 -11.09 -5.62
N VAL A 264 -7.56 -10.95 -6.56
CA VAL A 264 -8.44 -12.02 -7.04
C VAL A 264 -7.64 -13.11 -7.80
N SER A 265 -6.34 -12.90 -8.02
CA SER A 265 -5.47 -13.86 -8.71
C SER A 265 -5.20 -15.13 -7.88
N ARG A 266 -5.10 -16.27 -8.57
CA ARG A 266 -4.81 -17.60 -8.00
C ARG A 266 -3.54 -17.66 -7.13
N LEU A 267 -2.64 -16.69 -7.29
CA LEU A 267 -1.37 -16.60 -6.54
C LEU A 267 -1.52 -15.90 -5.19
N GLY A 268 -2.71 -15.38 -4.82
CA GLY A 268 -2.96 -14.84 -3.49
C GLY A 268 -2.08 -13.66 -3.10
N ARG A 269 -1.52 -12.93 -4.10
CA ARG A 269 -0.65 -11.78 -3.84
C ARG A 269 -1.48 -10.70 -3.16
N LYS A 270 -1.04 -10.30 -1.96
CA LYS A 270 -1.63 -9.16 -1.25
C LYS A 270 -0.98 -7.90 -1.78
N TRP A 271 -1.77 -6.87 -2.02
CA TRP A 271 -1.27 -5.53 -2.33
C TRP A 271 -1.84 -4.55 -1.30
N VAL A 272 -1.18 -3.42 -1.13
CA VAL A 272 -1.51 -2.47 -0.09
C VAL A 272 -1.66 -1.09 -0.69
N TYR A 273 -2.72 -0.38 -0.32
CA TYR A 273 -2.88 1.03 -0.61
C TYR A 273 -3.18 1.80 0.67
N GLY A 274 -2.90 3.10 0.65
CA GLY A 274 -2.97 3.94 1.83
C GLY A 274 -3.91 5.12 1.70
N ARG A 275 -4.22 5.72 2.85
CA ARG A 275 -4.76 7.08 2.95
C ARG A 275 -4.03 7.84 4.05
N ILE A 276 -3.77 9.11 3.79
CA ILE A 276 -3.12 10.04 4.71
C ILE A 276 -4.19 11.01 5.19
N TYR A 277 -4.45 11.05 6.49
CA TYR A 277 -5.41 11.96 7.10
C TYR A 277 -4.70 13.13 7.78
N LEU A 278 -5.19 14.35 7.58
CA LEU A 278 -4.80 15.49 8.39
C LEU A 278 -5.41 15.35 9.77
N VAL A 279 -4.58 15.31 10.81
CA VAL A 279 -5.07 15.30 12.18
C VAL A 279 -5.01 16.71 12.72
N SER A 280 -6.18 17.25 13.08
CA SER A 280 -6.22 18.50 13.84
C SER A 280 -5.50 18.29 15.16
N ARG A 281 -4.52 19.16 15.44
CA ARG A 281 -3.78 19.21 16.70
C ARG A 281 -4.73 19.68 17.81
N LYS A 282 -5.64 18.79 18.25
CA LYS A 282 -6.56 19.06 19.36
C LYS A 282 -5.71 19.30 20.60
N GLY A 283 -5.56 20.57 20.99
CA GLY A 283 -5.11 20.95 22.33
C GLY A 283 -3.61 21.16 22.55
N ARG A 284 -2.84 21.70 21.58
CA ARG A 284 -1.76 22.61 22.01
C ARG A 284 -2.45 23.93 22.33
N SER A 285 -3.02 23.99 23.53
CA SER A 285 -3.46 25.25 24.14
C SER A 285 -2.43 26.29 23.79
N ARG A 286 -2.89 27.41 23.25
CA ARG A 286 -2.17 28.68 23.30
C ARG A 286 -1.62 28.79 24.72
N ARG A 287 -0.35 28.48 24.91
CA ARG A 287 0.37 28.86 26.11
C ARG A 287 0.90 30.23 25.71
N TRP A 288 0.03 31.21 25.93
CA TRP A 288 0.29 32.62 25.68
C TRP A 288 1.62 32.99 26.38
N MET A 289 2.50 33.66 25.64
CA MET A 289 3.38 34.68 26.21
C MET A 289 2.65 36.01 26.07
#